data_AF-A0A1C4WFY7-F1
#
_entry.id   AF-A0A1C4WFY7-F1
#
_cell.length_a   1.000
_cell.length_b   1.000
_cell.length_c   1.000
_cell.angle_alpha   90.00
_cell.angle_beta   90.00
_cell.angle_gamma   90.00
#
_symmetry.space_group_name_H-M   'P 1'
#
loop_
_entity.id
_entity.type
_entity.pdbx_description
1 polymer ?
#
loop_
_entity_poly.entity_id
_entity_poly.type
_entity_poly.pdbx_seq_one_letter_code
_entity_poly.pdbx_strand_id
1 'polypeptide(L)'
;MVHTTRQNADLDWLLDDLVERVPAARQAVVLSADGLLLGASTDQDRTDAEHLCALASGFSGLAKGATRHLGGGAVRQTVVEMESAYLFVTAAGQGACLAVASDADADIGLVAYEMAMLVIRVGENLAAPSRVAGERTDAR
;
A
#
# COMPACT_ATOMS: atom_id res chain seq x y z
N MET A 1 14.47 1.62 -19.27
CA MET A 1 14.70 1.31 -17.85
C MET A 1 15.11 2.59 -17.11
N VAL A 2 14.20 3.56 -16.90
CA VAL A 2 14.29 4.69 -15.94
C VAL A 2 12.90 5.31 -15.94
N HIS A 3 11.97 4.86 -15.08
CA HIS A 3 10.69 5.55 -14.75
C HIS A 3 10.18 5.14 -13.35
N THR A 4 10.70 4.07 -12.75
CA THR A 4 10.32 3.54 -11.43
C THR A 4 10.66 4.46 -10.25
N THR A 5 11.77 5.19 -10.28
CA THR A 5 12.25 5.95 -9.10
C THR A 5 11.39 7.15 -8.73
N ARG A 6 10.69 7.78 -9.69
CA ARG A 6 9.89 8.98 -9.42
C ARG A 6 8.50 8.64 -8.86
N GLN A 7 7.88 7.56 -9.37
CA GLN A 7 6.60 7.06 -8.86
C GLN A 7 6.71 6.51 -7.43
N ASN A 8 7.85 5.89 -7.08
CA ASN A 8 8.10 5.47 -5.70
C ASN A 8 8.23 6.65 -4.75
N ALA A 9 9.00 7.68 -5.13
CA ALA A 9 9.15 8.89 -4.33
C ALA A 9 7.80 9.60 -4.09
N ASP A 10 6.87 9.53 -5.05
CA ASP A 10 5.51 10.07 -4.93
C ASP A 10 4.59 9.23 -4.00
N LEU A 11 4.98 8.00 -3.64
CA LEU A 11 4.22 7.15 -2.71
C LEU A 11 4.83 7.14 -1.31
N ASP A 12 6.16 7.23 -1.20
CA ASP A 12 6.87 7.21 0.08
C ASP A 12 6.39 8.34 1.00
N TRP A 13 6.26 9.58 0.48
CA TRP A 13 5.76 10.71 1.28
C TRP A 13 4.31 10.54 1.75
N LEU A 14 3.45 9.87 0.96
CA LEU A 14 2.08 9.58 1.38
C LEU A 14 2.05 8.60 2.55
N LEU A 15 2.97 7.64 2.55
CA LEU A 15 3.09 6.63 3.61
C LEU A 15 3.67 7.25 4.88
N ASP A 16 4.64 8.15 4.74
CA ASP A 16 5.15 8.96 5.85
C ASP A 16 4.03 9.79 6.48
N ASP A 17 3.24 10.50 5.68
CA ASP A 17 2.06 11.25 6.16
C ASP A 17 1.08 10.38 6.96
N LEU A 18 0.89 9.11 6.57
CA LEU A 18 0.04 8.17 7.30
C LEU A 18 0.66 7.77 8.64
N VAL A 19 1.95 7.43 8.65
CA VAL A 19 2.67 7.03 9.87
C VAL A 19 2.75 8.20 10.85
N GLU A 20 2.95 9.43 10.38
CA GLU A 20 2.94 10.63 11.23
C GLU A 20 1.56 10.90 11.87
N ARG A 21 0.47 10.62 11.15
CA ARG A 21 -0.90 10.84 11.65
C ARG A 21 -1.39 9.72 12.57
N VAL A 22 -0.76 8.55 12.50
CA VAL A 22 -1.10 7.37 13.30
C VAL A 22 0.11 6.99 14.14
N PRO A 23 0.29 7.56 15.35
CA PRO A 23 1.51 7.36 16.14
C PRO A 23 1.84 5.89 16.47
N ALA A 24 0.82 5.03 16.53
CA ALA A 24 0.98 3.60 16.77
C ALA A 24 1.33 2.80 15.50
N ALA A 25 1.27 3.40 14.30
CA ALA A 25 1.71 2.75 13.07
C ALA A 25 3.24 2.75 13.03
N ARG A 26 3.83 1.58 12.80
CA ARG A 26 5.29 1.40 12.74
C ARG A 26 5.81 1.37 11.32
N GLN A 27 5.05 0.75 10.42
CA GLN A 27 5.48 0.45 9.05
C GLN A 27 4.27 0.55 8.13
N ALA A 28 4.46 1.17 6.96
CA ALA A 28 3.45 1.21 5.92
C ALA A 28 4.09 0.96 4.55
N VAL A 29 3.48 0.10 3.74
CA VAL A 29 3.94 -0.20 2.38
C VAL A 29 2.80 -0.23 1.38
N VAL A 30 3.07 0.25 0.17
CA VAL A 30 2.25 -0.03 -1.02
C VAL A 30 2.97 -1.09 -1.85
N LEU A 31 2.23 -2.10 -2.27
CA LEU A 31 2.72 -3.19 -3.11
C LEU A 31 1.81 -3.40 -4.32
N SER A 32 2.39 -3.93 -5.39
CA SER A 32 1.66 -4.34 -6.59
C SER A 32 0.93 -5.69 -6.39
N ALA A 33 0.10 -6.06 -7.36
CA ALA A 33 -0.70 -7.28 -7.34
C ALA A 33 0.13 -8.57 -7.31
N ASP A 34 1.38 -8.52 -7.79
CA ASP A 34 2.37 -9.60 -7.75
C ASP A 34 3.26 -9.56 -6.49
N GLY A 35 3.03 -8.61 -5.57
CA GLY A 35 3.72 -8.56 -4.28
C GLY A 35 5.00 -7.73 -4.26
N LEU A 36 5.30 -6.98 -5.32
CA LEU A 36 6.50 -6.14 -5.38
C LEU A 36 6.28 -4.81 -4.67
N LEU A 37 7.31 -4.35 -3.97
CA LEU A 37 7.30 -3.10 -3.21
C LEU A 37 7.28 -1.87 -4.15
N LEU A 38 6.21 -1.08 -4.07
CA LEU A 38 6.00 0.16 -4.83
C LEU A 38 6.32 1.41 -4.01
N GLY A 39 6.18 1.38 -2.69
CA GLY A 39 6.55 2.47 -1.79
C GLY A 39 6.54 2.03 -0.34
N ALA A 40 7.37 2.67 0.49
CA ALA A 40 7.50 2.39 1.92
C ALA A 40 7.65 3.69 2.72
N SER A 41 7.22 3.68 3.98
CA SER A 41 7.55 4.76 4.92
C SER A 41 9.06 4.81 5.21
N THR A 42 9.61 6.01 5.35
CA THR A 42 11.04 6.36 5.34
C THR A 42 11.87 5.72 6.46
N ASP A 43 11.28 5.41 7.61
CA ASP A 43 12.01 4.80 8.75
C ASP A 43 12.11 3.27 8.69
N GLN A 44 11.79 2.65 7.54
CA GLN A 44 11.80 1.21 7.36
C GLN A 44 13.02 0.72 6.56
N ASP A 45 13.73 -0.29 7.07
CA ASP A 45 14.74 -1.00 6.27
C ASP A 45 14.09 -1.64 5.04
N ARG A 46 14.78 -1.59 3.90
CA ARG A 46 14.26 -2.11 2.63
C ARG A 46 13.86 -3.58 2.73
N THR A 47 14.63 -4.38 3.45
CA THR A 47 14.38 -5.82 3.64
C THR A 47 13.09 -6.04 4.43
N ASP A 48 12.86 -5.24 5.47
CA ASP A 48 11.65 -5.32 6.28
C ASP A 48 10.42 -4.89 5.49
N ALA A 49 10.56 -3.87 4.63
CA ALA A 49 9.48 -3.44 3.73
C ALA A 49 9.11 -4.56 2.74
N GLU A 50 10.10 -5.25 2.16
CA GLU A 50 9.88 -6.38 1.25
C GLU A 50 9.26 -7.58 1.98
N HIS A 51 9.65 -7.86 3.21
CA HIS A 51 8.98 -8.87 4.05
C HIS A 51 7.51 -8.51 4.31
N LEU A 52 7.22 -7.25 4.61
CA LEU A 52 5.84 -6.79 4.82
C LEU A 52 5.01 -6.94 3.53
N CYS A 53 5.58 -6.65 2.36
CA CYS A 53 4.93 -6.91 1.07
C CYS A 53 4.64 -8.40 0.86
N ALA A 54 5.57 -9.29 1.20
CA ALA A 54 5.38 -10.74 1.10
C ALA A 54 4.21 -11.20 1.99
N LEU A 55 4.15 -10.76 3.25
CA LEU A 55 3.03 -11.06 4.15
C LEU A 55 1.70 -10.53 3.58
N ALA A 56 1.66 -9.26 3.18
CA ALA A 56 0.47 -8.61 2.66
C ALA A 56 -0.06 -9.28 1.39
N SER A 57 0.82 -9.66 0.46
CA SER A 57 0.44 -10.39 -0.76
C SER A 57 -0.18 -11.75 -0.45
N GLY A 58 0.37 -12.49 0.53
CA GLY A 58 -0.19 -13.75 1.01
C GLY A 58 -1.61 -13.58 1.56
N PHE A 59 -1.81 -12.60 2.46
CA PHE A 59 -3.14 -12.30 3.01
C PHE A 59 -4.13 -11.84 1.94
N SER A 60 -3.71 -10.98 1.00
CA SER A 60 -4.54 -10.54 -0.11
C SER A 60 -4.98 -11.72 -0.99
N GLY A 61 -4.06 -12.65 -1.28
CA GLY A 61 -4.36 -13.88 -2.02
C GLY A 61 -5.38 -14.77 -1.31
N LEU A 62 -5.19 -15.01 -0.01
CA LEU A 62 -6.13 -15.80 0.81
C LEU A 62 -7.51 -15.14 0.88
N ALA A 63 -7.56 -13.83 1.11
CA ALA A 63 -8.81 -13.08 1.20
C ALA A 63 -9.57 -13.10 -0.15
N LYS A 64 -8.87 -12.92 -1.28
CA LYS A 64 -9.44 -13.11 -2.63
C LYS A 64 -9.94 -14.54 -2.86
N GLY A 65 -9.30 -15.53 -2.26
CA GLY A 65 -9.76 -16.93 -2.29
C GLY A 65 -11.07 -17.12 -1.55
N ALA A 66 -11.19 -16.50 -0.37
CA ALA A 66 -12.37 -16.60 0.49
C ALA A 66 -13.64 -16.05 -0.17
N THR A 67 -13.55 -14.98 -0.96
CA THR A 67 -14.72 -14.39 -1.64
C THR A 67 -15.46 -15.36 -2.56
N ARG A 68 -14.74 -16.34 -3.16
CA ARG A 68 -15.33 -17.35 -4.05
C ARG A 68 -16.25 -18.33 -3.34
N HIS A 69 -16.05 -18.53 -2.04
CA HIS A 69 -16.77 -19.54 -1.26
C HIS A 69 -17.74 -18.95 -0.25
N LEU A 70 -17.46 -17.75 0.27
CA LEU A 70 -18.22 -17.16 1.37
C LEU A 70 -19.41 -16.30 0.92
N GLY A 71 -19.51 -15.94 -0.38
CA GLY A 71 -20.63 -15.15 -0.90
C GLY A 71 -20.74 -13.72 -0.33
N GLY A 72 -19.74 -13.24 0.39
CA GLY A 72 -19.72 -11.93 1.06
C GLY A 72 -19.30 -10.74 0.19
N GLY A 73 -19.11 -10.94 -1.11
CA GLY A 73 -18.68 -9.90 -2.05
C GLY A 73 -17.18 -9.62 -2.00
N ALA A 74 -16.78 -8.40 -2.39
CA ALA A 74 -15.38 -7.99 -2.45
C ALA A 74 -14.77 -7.79 -1.05
N VAL A 75 -13.51 -8.19 -0.89
CA VAL A 75 -12.76 -7.94 0.35
C VAL A 75 -12.60 -6.44 0.55
N ARG A 76 -13.05 -5.94 1.70
CA ARG A 76 -12.82 -4.54 2.09
C ARG A 76 -11.47 -4.35 2.75
N GLN A 77 -11.12 -5.24 3.68
CA GLN A 77 -9.89 -5.17 4.46
C GLN A 77 -9.65 -6.53 5.13
N THR A 78 -8.38 -6.88 5.30
CA THR A 78 -7.92 -7.94 6.20
C THR A 78 -7.31 -7.29 7.43
N VAL A 79 -7.64 -7.80 8.62
CA VAL A 79 -7.04 -7.40 9.89
C VAL A 79 -6.54 -8.66 10.60
N VAL A 80 -5.27 -8.64 10.99
CA VAL A 80 -4.67 -9.68 11.83
C VAL A 80 -4.30 -9.05 13.15
N GLU A 81 -4.91 -9.56 14.21
CA GLU A 81 -4.65 -9.16 15.59
C GLU A 81 -3.64 -10.14 16.21
N MET A 82 -2.58 -9.58 16.78
CA MET A 82 -1.54 -10.31 17.51
C MET A 82 -1.48 -9.77 18.94
N GLU A 83 -0.78 -10.47 19.83
CA GLU A 83 -0.66 -10.07 21.25
C GLU A 83 -0.15 -8.64 21.44
N SER A 84 0.74 -8.18 20.56
CA SER A 84 1.43 -6.88 20.68
C SER A 84 1.42 -6.03 19.42
N ALA A 85 0.62 -6.41 18.41
CA ALA A 85 0.57 -5.72 17.13
C ALA A 85 -0.70 -6.02 16.33
N TYR A 86 -0.98 -5.14 15.36
CA TYR A 86 -1.93 -5.41 14.28
C TYR A 86 -1.25 -5.35 12.92
N LEU A 87 -1.78 -6.12 11.97
CA LEU A 87 -1.51 -5.98 10.54
C LEU A 87 -2.81 -5.71 9.81
N PHE A 88 -2.84 -4.61 9.06
CA PHE A 88 -3.94 -4.21 8.20
C PHE A 88 -3.53 -4.35 6.75
N VAL A 89 -4.40 -4.93 5.92
CA VAL A 89 -4.16 -5.08 4.47
C VAL A 89 -5.43 -4.70 3.72
N THR A 90 -5.34 -3.73 2.81
CA THR A 90 -6.47 -3.25 2.01
C THR A 90 -6.10 -3.03 0.55
N ALA A 91 -7.07 -3.13 -0.35
CA ALA A 91 -6.85 -2.82 -1.75
C ALA A 91 -6.59 -1.31 -1.93
N ALA A 92 -5.57 -0.95 -2.73
CA ALA A 92 -5.14 0.43 -2.97
C ALA A 92 -5.28 0.82 -4.45
N GLY A 93 -6.45 0.56 -5.03
CA GLY A 93 -6.72 0.80 -6.46
C GLY A 93 -6.43 -0.41 -7.36
N GLN A 94 -6.35 -0.16 -8.68
CA GLN A 94 -6.25 -1.23 -9.69
C GLN A 94 -4.88 -1.90 -9.65
N GLY A 95 -4.81 -3.04 -8.94
CA GLY A 95 -3.61 -3.87 -8.91
C GLY A 95 -2.57 -3.46 -7.87
N ALA A 96 -2.97 -2.71 -6.84
CA ALA A 96 -2.12 -2.40 -5.70
C ALA A 96 -2.81 -2.72 -4.37
N CYS A 97 -2.00 -2.87 -3.33
CA CYS A 97 -2.44 -3.14 -1.96
C CYS A 97 -1.66 -2.22 -1.02
N LEU A 98 -2.32 -1.72 0.02
CA LEU A 98 -1.72 -1.02 1.14
C LEU A 98 -1.66 -1.96 2.33
N ALA A 99 -0.51 -2.02 3.00
CA ALA A 99 -0.36 -2.71 4.26
C ALA A 99 0.22 -1.78 5.33
N VAL A 100 -0.32 -1.88 6.54
CA VAL A 100 0.11 -1.10 7.71
C VAL A 100 0.28 -2.05 8.89
N ALA A 101 1.44 -1.99 9.56
CA ALA A 101 1.67 -2.66 10.83
C ALA A 101 1.66 -1.63 11.96
N SER A 102 1.00 -1.96 13.06
CA SER A 102 0.87 -1.08 14.23
C SER A 102 1.09 -1.82 15.54
N ASP A 103 1.30 -1.06 16.61
CA ASP A 103 1.24 -1.52 18.00
C ASP A 103 -0.18 -1.97 18.35
N ALA A 104 -0.31 -2.75 19.43
CA ALA A 104 -1.60 -3.24 19.94
C ALA A 104 -2.47 -2.15 20.60
N ASP A 105 -1.90 -0.99 20.96
CA ASP A 105 -2.63 0.15 21.53
C ASP A 105 -3.15 1.12 20.45
N ALA A 106 -2.98 0.78 19.17
CA ALA A 106 -3.45 1.60 18.06
C ALA A 106 -4.97 1.81 18.09
N ASP A 107 -5.40 3.05 17.84
CA ASP A 107 -6.80 3.32 17.51
C ASP A 107 -7.10 2.75 16.12
N ILE A 108 -7.73 1.57 16.10
CA ILE A 108 -8.10 0.84 14.88
C ILE A 108 -8.99 1.70 13.96
N GLY A 109 -9.85 2.55 14.54
CA GLY A 109 -10.71 3.45 13.79
C GLY A 109 -9.91 4.51 13.05
N LEU A 110 -8.92 5.10 13.72
CA LEU A 110 -7.99 6.06 13.12
C LEU A 110 -7.12 5.41 12.02
N VAL A 111 -6.56 4.23 12.29
CA VAL A 111 -5.78 3.47 11.30
C VAL A 111 -6.61 3.23 10.03
N ALA A 112 -7.84 2.72 10.19
CA ALA A 112 -8.73 2.45 9.06
C ALA A 112 -9.11 3.73 8.30
N TYR A 113 -9.33 4.84 9.01
CA TYR A 113 -9.61 6.14 8.40
C TYR A 113 -8.44 6.64 7.55
N GLU A 114 -7.23 6.68 8.11
CA GLU A 114 -6.04 7.16 7.38
C GLU A 114 -5.69 6.23 6.21
N MET A 115 -5.84 4.91 6.38
CA MET A 115 -5.70 3.95 5.27
C MET A 115 -6.70 4.23 4.14
N ALA A 116 -7.97 4.49 4.45
CA ALA A 116 -8.97 4.82 3.43
C ALA A 116 -8.61 6.12 2.69
N MET A 117 -8.14 7.14 3.41
CA MET A 117 -7.70 8.41 2.83
C MET A 117 -6.45 8.23 1.95
N LEU A 118 -5.51 7.37 2.36
CA LEU A 118 -4.32 7.08 1.57
C LEU A 118 -4.66 6.29 0.30
N VAL A 119 -5.56 5.31 0.36
CA VAL A 119 -6.02 4.56 -0.83
C VAL A 119 -6.60 5.47 -1.91
N ILE A 120 -7.37 6.50 -1.52
CA ILE A 120 -7.89 7.49 -2.47
C ILE A 120 -6.74 8.23 -3.16
N ARG A 121 -5.77 8.73 -2.37
CA ARG A 121 -4.60 9.47 -2.88
C ARG A 121 -3.68 8.60 -3.76
N VAL A 122 -3.46 7.34 -3.39
CA VAL A 122 -2.69 6.38 -4.19
C VAL A 122 -3.39 6.10 -5.52
N GLY A 123 -4.72 5.96 -5.52
CA GLY A 123 -5.51 5.78 -6.73
C GLY A 123 -5.33 6.93 -7.73
N GLU A 124 -5.27 8.17 -7.24
CA GLU A 124 -5.04 9.37 -8.07
C GLU A 124 -3.62 9.40 -8.66
N ASN A 125 -2.60 9.02 -7.86
CA ASN A 125 -1.20 9.02 -8.30
C ASN A 125 -0.90 7.89 -9.30
N LEU A 126 -1.50 6.70 -9.11
CA LEU A 126 -1.32 5.56 -10.02
C LEU A 126 -2.14 5.68 -11.31
N ALA A 127 -3.25 6.42 -11.29
CA ALA A 127 -4.09 6.66 -12.47
C ALA A 127 -3.57 7.79 -13.38
N ALA A 128 -2.57 8.56 -12.95
CA ALA A 128 -2.01 9.63 -13.77
C ALA A 128 -1.36 9.05 -15.05
N PRO A 129 -1.79 9.46 -16.26
CA PRO A 129 -1.24 8.91 -17.49
C PRO A 129 0.26 9.17 -17.54
N SER A 130 1.03 8.13 -17.84
CA SER A 130 2.45 8.22 -18.14
C SER A 130 2.64 9.27 -19.21
N ARG A 131 3.26 10.40 -18.85
CA ARG A 131 3.60 11.45 -19.82
C ARG A 131 4.50 10.82 -20.86
N VAL A 132 3.95 10.46 -22.02
CA VAL A 132 4.71 10.11 -23.20
C VAL A 132 5.61 11.31 -23.47
N ALA A 133 6.91 11.14 -23.26
CA ALA A 133 7.89 12.17 -23.55
C ALA A 133 7.68 12.60 -25.00
N GLY A 134 7.25 13.86 -25.17
CA GLY A 134 6.90 14.44 -26.45
C GLY A 134 7.99 14.17 -27.48
N GLU A 135 7.51 13.77 -28.65
CA GLU A 135 8.25 13.40 -29.84
C GLU A 135 9.48 14.26 -30.10
N ARG A 136 10.57 13.59 -30.45
CA ARG A 136 11.65 14.16 -31.25
C ARG A 136 11.04 14.78 -32.50
N THR A 137 10.92 16.10 -32.57
CA THR A 137 10.86 16.80 -33.85
C THR A 137 12.30 17.08 -34.27
N ASP A 138 12.85 16.14 -35.03
CA ASP A 138 14.01 16.36 -35.88
C ASP A 138 13.46 16.56 -37.31
N ALA A 139 13.71 17.75 -37.87
CA ALA A 139 13.55 18.20 -39.27
C ALA A 139 13.22 19.70 -39.23
N ARG A 140 13.98 20.63 -39.83
CA ARG A 140 14.89 20.56 -40.97
C ARG A 140 15.76 21.81 -41.01
#